data_AF-E6LJB1-F1
#
_entry.id   AF-E6LJB1-F1
#
_cell.length_a   1.000
_cell.length_b   1.000
_cell.length_c   1.000
_cell.angle_alpha   90.00
_cell.angle_beta   90.00
_cell.angle_gamma   90.00
#
_symmetry.space_group_name_H-M   'P 1'
#
loop_
_entity.id
_entity.type
_entity.pdbx_description
1 polymer ?
#
loop_
_entity_poly.entity_id
_entity_poly.type
_entity_poly.pdbx_seq_one_letter_code
_entity_poly.pdbx_strand_id
1 'polypeptide(L)' 'MTDARKYRMRLVRAHIDYITAEINDVDKQIEYLISSYPDYDKAIRLLTTIPGVKHDSAITIISEIGIDMSQFCNSKHLCC' A
#
# COMPACT_ATOMS: atom_id res chain seq x y z
N MET A 1 32.16 -24.89 -5.73
CA MET A 1 30.68 -24.85 -5.74
C MET A 1 30.18 -25.62 -6.97
N THR A 2 29.40 -26.69 -6.80
CA THR A 2 28.97 -27.57 -7.91
C THR A 2 27.96 -26.88 -8.84
N ASP A 3 27.90 -27.27 -10.11
CA ASP A 3 27.03 -26.60 -11.10
C ASP A 3 25.53 -26.78 -10.80
N ALA A 4 25.14 -27.91 -10.22
CA ALA A 4 23.77 -28.11 -9.73
C ALA A 4 23.37 -27.09 -8.64
N ARG A 5 24.31 -26.67 -7.77
CA ARG A 5 24.07 -25.64 -6.75
C ARG A 5 23.92 -24.26 -7.40
N LYS A 6 24.80 -23.92 -8.36
CA LYS A 6 24.69 -22.67 -9.14
C LYS A 6 23.36 -22.58 -9.87
N TYR A 7 22.90 -23.68 -10.49
CA TYR A 7 21.63 -23.74 -11.19
C TYR A 7 20.44 -23.40 -10.27
N ARG A 8 20.34 -24.05 -9.10
CA ARG A 8 19.28 -23.75 -8.12
C ARG A 8 19.32 -22.31 -7.63
N MET A 9 20.50 -21.74 -7.39
CA MET A 9 20.63 -20.33 -7.01
C MET A 9 20.10 -19.38 -8.08
N ARG A 10 20.34 -19.68 -9.37
CA ARG A 10 19.80 -18.87 -10.47
C ARG A 10 18.28 -18.94 -10.55
N LEU A 11 17.68 -20.11 -10.32
CA LEU A 11 16.21 -20.24 -10.28
C LEU A 11 15.60 -19.42 -9.15
N VAL A 12 16.17 -19.50 -7.94
CA VAL A 12 15.72 -18.69 -6.80
C VAL A 12 15.87 -17.21 -7.11
N ARG A 13 16.98 -16.78 -7.70
CA ARG A 13 17.19 -15.38 -8.07
C ARG A 13 16.15 -14.90 -9.08
N ALA A 14 15.91 -15.66 -10.14
CA ALA A 14 14.88 -15.32 -11.14
C ALA A 14 13.49 -15.17 -10.52
N HIS A 15 13.16 -16.01 -9.53
CA HIS A 15 11.89 -15.91 -8.82
C HIS A 15 11.81 -14.66 -7.91
N ILE A 16 12.91 -14.28 -7.26
CA ILE A 16 12.97 -13.04 -6.48
C ILE A 16 12.77 -11.85 -7.40
N ASP A 17 13.43 -11.84 -8.56
CA ASP A 17 13.31 -10.76 -9.53
C ASP A 17 11.87 -10.66 -10.06
N TYR A 18 11.20 -11.81 -10.30
CA TYR A 18 9.77 -11.85 -10.65
C TYR A 18 8.86 -11.26 -9.56
N ILE A 19 8.97 -11.74 -8.31
CA ILE A 19 8.16 -11.21 -7.20
C ILE A 19 8.40 -9.70 -7.04
N THR A 20 9.64 -9.26 -7.19
CA THR A 20 9.99 -7.84 -7.11
C THR A 20 9.30 -7.03 -8.21
N ALA A 21 9.21 -7.57 -9.43
CA ALA A 21 8.48 -6.93 -10.52
C ALA A 21 6.98 -6.83 -10.24
N GLU A 22 6.37 -7.90 -9.71
CA GLU A 22 4.95 -7.91 -9.34
C GLU A 22 4.63 -6.92 -8.21
N ILE A 23 5.48 -6.83 -7.18
CA ILE A 23 5.34 -5.82 -6.11
C ILE A 23 5.33 -4.41 -6.72
N ASN A 24 6.29 -4.09 -7.58
CA ASN A 24 6.36 -2.78 -8.23
C ASN A 24 5.16 -2.51 -9.15
N ASP A 25 4.55 -3.53 -9.74
CA ASP A 25 3.34 -3.36 -10.56
C ASP A 25 2.14 -3.02 -9.68
N VAL A 26 1.96 -3.73 -8.57
CA VAL A 26 0.90 -3.45 -7.59
C VAL A 26 1.07 -2.04 -7.00
N ASP A 27 2.29 -1.62 -6.65
CA ASP A 27 2.57 -0.27 -6.15
C ASP A 27 2.12 0.80 -7.16
N LYS A 28 2.38 0.59 -8.45
CA LYS A 28 1.91 1.51 -9.51
C LYS A 28 0.40 1.51 -9.65
N GLN A 29 -0.27 0.36 -9.50
CA GLN A 29 -1.72 0.30 -9.53
C GLN A 29 -2.34 1.07 -8.36
N ILE A 30 -1.75 0.97 -7.16
CA ILE A 30 -2.18 1.75 -6.00
C ILE A 30 -2.07 3.25 -6.28
N GLU A 31 -0.92 3.72 -6.76
CA GLU A 31 -0.73 5.14 -7.11
C GLU A 31 -1.67 5.60 -8.25
N TYR A 32 -1.91 4.73 -9.23
CA TYR A 32 -2.89 4.99 -10.28
C TYR A 32 -4.31 5.16 -9.72
N LEU A 33 -4.74 4.29 -8.79
CA LEU A 33 -6.05 4.40 -8.16
C LEU A 33 -6.16 5.69 -7.34
N ILE A 34 -5.15 6.02 -6.53
CA ILE A 34 -5.13 7.26 -5.74
C ILE A 34 -5.27 8.49 -6.63
N SER A 35 -4.49 8.54 -7.71
CA SER A 35 -4.52 9.67 -8.66
C SER A 35 -5.80 9.71 -9.51
N SER A 36 -6.41 8.56 -9.80
CA SER A 36 -7.65 8.47 -10.58
C SER A 36 -8.89 8.88 -9.80
N TYR A 37 -8.85 8.81 -8.46
CA TYR A 37 -9.98 9.12 -7.59
C TYR A 37 -9.61 10.22 -6.58
N PRO A 38 -9.97 11.50 -6.85
CA PRO A 38 -9.51 12.66 -6.09
C PRO A 38 -9.82 12.63 -4.58
N ASP A 39 -10.83 11.88 -4.17
CA ASP A 39 -11.19 11.80 -2.74
C ASP A 39 -10.22 10.92 -1.94
N TYR A 40 -9.58 9.92 -2.57
CA TYR A 40 -8.49 9.16 -1.94
C TYR A 40 -7.25 10.03 -1.75
N ASP A 41 -6.83 10.80 -2.77
CA ASP A 41 -5.71 11.75 -2.64
C ASP A 41 -5.96 12.75 -1.50
N LYS A 42 -7.15 13.36 -1.44
CA LYS A 42 -7.51 14.28 -0.35
C LYS A 42 -7.42 13.61 1.03
N ALA A 43 -7.96 12.40 1.16
CA ALA A 43 -7.95 11.67 2.43
C ALA A 43 -6.52 11.31 2.86
N ILE A 44 -5.69 10.82 1.94
CA ILE A 44 -4.27 10.52 2.19
C ILE A 44 -3.53 11.79 2.61
N ARG A 45 -3.69 12.89 1.87
CA ARG A 45 -3.05 14.17 2.20
C ARG A 45 -3.47 14.66 3.59
N LEU A 46 -4.76 14.55 3.94
CA LEU A 46 -5.25 14.90 5.26
C LEU A 46 -4.60 14.05 6.36
N LEU A 47 -4.54 12.72 6.19
CA LEU A 47 -3.91 11.82 7.15
C LEU A 47 -2.41 12.12 7.32
N THR A 48 -1.70 12.45 6.25
CA THR A 48 -0.27 12.81 6.32
C THR A 48 0.02 14.13 7.05
N THR A 49 -1.01 14.93 7.38
CA THR A 49 -0.84 16.10 8.27
C THR A 49 -0.65 15.72 9.73
N ILE A 50 -1.00 14.49 10.13
CA ILE A 50 -0.85 13.99 11.49
C ILE A 50 0.63 13.66 11.73
N PRO A 51 1.28 14.24 12.74
CA PRO A 51 2.68 13.92 13.06
C PRO A 51 2.88 12.42 13.28
N GLY A 52 3.82 11.82 12.53
CA GLY A 52 4.13 10.39 12.59
C GLY A 52 3.40 9.53 11.56
N VAL A 53 2.38 10.05 10.86
CA VAL A 53 1.70 9.34 9.77
C VAL A 53 2.39 9.61 8.44
N LYS A 54 3.03 8.58 7.87
CA LYS A 54 3.66 8.63 6.54
C LYS A 54 2.64 8.36 5.44
N HIS A 55 3.00 8.69 4.20
CA HIS A 55 2.19 8.45 3.01
C HIS A 55 1.72 6.98 2.92
N ASP A 56 2.64 6.02 2.99
CA ASP A 56 2.31 4.59 2.91
C ASP A 56 1.42 4.13 4.07
N SER A 57 1.60 4.72 5.26
CA SER A 57 0.75 4.47 6.41
C SER A 57 -0.67 5.01 6.19
N ALA A 58 -0.79 6.21 5.60
CA ALA A 58 -2.08 6.78 5.23
C ALA A 58 -2.79 5.93 4.16
N ILE A 59 -2.07 5.47 3.13
CA ILE A 59 -2.60 4.52 2.14
C ILE A 59 -3.10 3.25 2.82
N THR A 60 -2.32 2.68 3.72
CA THR A 60 -2.70 1.46 4.46
C THR A 60 -3.97 1.69 5.26
N ILE A 61 -4.06 2.79 6.03
CA ILE A 61 -5.24 3.13 6.81
C ILE A 61 -6.48 3.22 5.91
N ILE A 62 -6.40 3.98 4.81
CA ILE A 62 -7.54 4.16 3.89
C ILE A 62 -7.89 2.87 3.16
N SER A 63 -6.93 2.01 2.87
CA SER A 63 -7.19 0.69 2.28
C SER A 63 -8.00 -0.22 3.21
N GLU A 64 -7.79 -0.10 4.52
CA GLU A 64 -8.47 -0.92 5.53
C GLU A 64 -9.87 -0.40 5.88
N ILE A 65 -10.03 0.92 6.04
CA ILE A 65 -11.28 1.51 6.55
C ILE A 65 -12.12 2.19 5.46
N GLY A 66 -11.55 2.38 4.26
CA GLY A 66 -12.14 3.20 3.21
C GLY A 66 -12.10 4.70 3.51
N ILE A 67 -12.77 5.49 2.68
CA ILE A 67 -12.96 6.94 2.86
C ILE A 67 -14.38 7.30 3.35
N ASP A 68 -15.27 6.31 3.46
CA ASP A 68 -16.65 6.53 3.87
C ASP A 68 -16.77 6.60 5.39
N MET A 69 -16.75 7.83 5.91
CA MET A 69 -16.91 8.09 7.34
C MET A 69 -18.37 8.05 7.81
N SER A 70 -19.36 7.80 6.94
CA SER A 70 -20.78 7.74 7.34
C SER A 70 -21.08 6.60 8.31
N GLN A 71 -20.23 5.58 8.34
CA GLN A 71 -20.27 4.49 9.31
C GLN A 71 -20.06 4.99 10.76
N PHE A 72 -19.38 6.13 10.92
CA PHE A 72 -19.20 6.79 12.20
C PHE A 72 -20.19 7.95 12.28
N CYS A 73 -21.39 7.68 12.84
CA CYS A 73 -22.53 8.62 12.83
C CYS A 73 -22.19 10.05 13.26
N ASN A 74 -21.23 10.22 14.18
CA ASN A 74 -20.58 11.49 14.50
C ASN A 74 -19.35 11.25 15.39
N SER A 75 -18.55 12.30 15.60
CA SER A 75 -17.36 12.27 16.45
C SER A 75 -17.59 11.81 17.89
N LYS A 76 -18.80 11.94 18.43
CA LYS A 76 -19.13 11.49 19.80
C LYS A 76 -19.27 9.96 19.92
N HIS A 77 -19.29 9.24 18.80
CA HIS A 77 -19.38 7.78 18.75
C HIS A 77 -18.05 7.12 18.34
N LEU A 78 -16.96 7.90 18.24
CA LEU A 78 -15.62 7.37 17.95
C LEU A 78 -14.90 6.80 19.18
N CYS A 79 -15.37 7.10 20.40
CA CYS A 79 -14.88 6.50 21.64
C CYS A 79 -16.06 5.99 22.48
N CYS A 80 -15.83 4.86 23.16
CA CYS A 80 -16.75 4.25 24.13
C CYS A 80 -16.88 5.10 25.40
#